data_AF-A0A0D0AK50-F1
#
_entry.id   AF-A0A0D0AK50-F1
#
_cell.length_a   1.000
_cell.length_b   1.000
_cell.length_c   1.000
_cell.angle_alpha   90.00
_cell.angle_beta   90.00
_cell.angle_gamma   90.00
#
_symmetry.space_group_name_H-M   'P 1'
#
loop_
_entity.id
_entity.type
_entity.pdbx_description
1 polymer ?
#
loop_
_entity_poly.entity_id
_entity_poly.type
_entity_poly.pdbx_seq_one_letter_code
_entity_poly.pdbx_strand_id
1 'polypeptide(L)'
;ELHGYSDHINNLFTVTHVSLHHRVINYDCAACIYIRSRHDVLLHEVKKFNFIRVAHINARGVAVIGSSANVGFSKSVQKCKHSPEICRNWNFRSCTRKKCIFRHVCIHCGSANHVAREC
;
A
#
# COMPACT_ATOMS: atom_id res chain seq x y z
N GLU A 1 14.02 5.62 21.57
CA GLU A 1 13.68 5.19 20.20
C GLU A 1 12.46 5.90 19.62
N LEU A 2 11.34 5.97 20.34
CA LEU A 2 10.10 6.65 19.90
C LEU A 2 10.25 8.17 19.67
N HIS A 3 11.07 8.85 20.47
CA HIS A 3 11.22 10.32 20.38
C HIS A 3 11.77 10.76 19.02
N GLY A 4 12.86 10.13 18.55
CA GLY A 4 13.46 10.49 17.25
C GLY A 4 12.58 10.18 16.04
N TYR A 5 11.73 9.16 16.12
CA TYR A 5 10.74 8.87 15.07
C TYR A 5 9.57 9.86 15.11
N SER A 6 9.08 10.18 16.30
CA SER A 6 8.05 11.21 16.50
C SER A 6 8.53 12.55 15.95
N ASP A 7 9.76 12.94 16.25
CA ASP A 7 10.37 14.16 15.71
C ASP A 7 10.50 14.12 14.19
N HIS A 8 10.86 12.96 13.62
CA HIS A 8 10.92 12.77 12.17
C HIS A 8 9.55 12.94 11.50
N ILE A 9 8.49 12.34 12.04
CA ILE A 9 7.12 12.48 11.51
C ILE A 9 6.61 13.91 11.67
N ASN A 10 6.83 14.54 12.83
CA ASN A 10 6.46 15.93 13.07
C ASN A 10 7.19 16.88 12.11
N ASN A 11 8.49 16.65 11.89
CA ASN A 11 9.26 17.40 10.90
C ASN A 11 8.73 17.20 9.46
N LEU A 12 8.22 16.01 9.12
CA LEU A 12 7.57 15.80 7.83
C LEU A 12 6.27 16.59 7.71
N PHE A 13 5.46 16.69 8.76
CA PHE A 13 4.25 17.51 8.75
C PHE A 13 4.54 19.01 8.68
N THR A 14 5.62 19.49 9.32
CA THR A 14 5.99 20.92 9.29
C THR A 14 6.54 21.35 7.92
N VAL A 15 7.33 20.51 7.24
CA VAL A 15 7.88 20.83 5.90
C VAL A 15 6.90 20.55 4.76
N THR A 16 5.88 19.73 4.99
CA THR A 16 4.90 19.34 3.96
C THR A 16 3.68 20.26 4.01
N HIS A 17 3.27 20.77 2.85
CA HIS A 17 2.03 21.56 2.73
C HIS A 17 0.81 20.74 3.17
N VAL A 18 -0.18 21.38 3.81
CA VAL A 18 -1.37 20.72 4.40
C VAL A 18 -2.10 19.81 3.39
N SER A 19 -2.20 20.22 2.12
CA SER A 19 -2.80 19.40 1.05
C SER A 19 -2.13 18.05 0.82
N LEU A 20 -0.88 17.89 1.27
CA LEU A 20 -0.07 16.68 1.12
C LEU A 20 0.13 15.94 2.45
N HIS A 21 -0.46 16.40 3.56
CA HIS A 21 -0.40 15.73 4.87
C HIS A 21 -0.91 14.29 4.84
N HIS A 22 -1.91 14.00 4.00
CA HIS A 22 -2.39 12.63 3.78
C HIS A 22 -1.28 11.67 3.33
N ARG A 23 -0.26 12.16 2.63
CA ARG A 23 0.91 11.36 2.22
C ARG A 23 1.82 11.05 3.38
N VAL A 24 1.98 11.98 4.32
CA VAL A 24 2.74 11.79 5.56
C VAL A 24 2.06 10.73 6.43
N ILE A 25 0.74 10.78 6.55
CA ILE A 25 -0.05 9.76 7.26
C ILE A 25 0.11 8.38 6.60
N ASN A 26 -0.01 8.30 5.27
CA ASN A 26 0.15 7.04 4.55
C ASN A 26 1.57 6.45 4.69
N TYR A 27 2.59 7.31 4.68
CA TYR A 27 3.97 6.92 4.94
C TYR A 27 4.13 6.34 6.35
N ASP A 28 3.59 7.01 7.37
CA ASP A 28 3.68 6.57 8.77
C ASP A 28 3.00 5.21 8.98
N CYS A 29 1.81 5.02 8.39
CA CYS A 29 1.11 3.74 8.40
C CYS A 29 1.93 2.63 7.73
N ALA A 30 2.51 2.90 6.56
CA ALA A 30 3.32 1.92 5.83
C ALA A 30 4.62 1.57 6.58
N ALA A 31 5.26 2.55 7.21
CA ALA A 31 6.43 2.33 8.06
C ALA A 31 6.08 1.44 9.26
N CYS A 32 4.98 1.72 9.94
CA CYS A 32 4.49 0.91 11.06
C CYS A 32 4.19 -0.54 10.64
N ILE A 33 3.55 -0.76 9.48
CA ILE A 33 3.27 -2.10 8.96
C ILE A 33 4.56 -2.84 8.64
N TYR A 34 5.51 -2.17 7.98
CA TYR A 34 6.80 -2.76 7.62
C TYR A 34 7.60 -3.19 8.85
N ILE A 35 7.67 -2.32 9.87
CA ILE A 35 8.35 -2.59 11.14
C ILE A 35 7.66 -3.73 11.90
N ARG A 36 6.33 -3.74 11.96
CA ARG A 36 5.57 -4.84 12.59
C ARG A 36 5.76 -6.17 11.87
N SER A 37 5.98 -6.16 10.55
CA SER A 37 6.25 -7.35 9.75
C SER A 37 7.70 -7.83 9.86
N ARG A 38 8.60 -7.01 10.39
CA ARG A 38 10.04 -7.27 10.46
C ARG A 38 10.54 -7.03 11.88
N HIS A 39 10.60 -8.10 12.66
CA HIS A 39 11.13 -8.07 14.03
C HIS A 39 12.62 -7.70 14.12
N ASP A 40 13.32 -7.57 12.99
CA ASP A 40 14.74 -7.25 12.84
C ASP A 40 15.05 -5.78 12.49
N VAL A 41 14.01 -4.93 12.34
CA VAL A 41 14.18 -3.53 11.93
C VAL A 41 13.75 -2.59 13.05
N LEU A 42 14.68 -1.78 13.55
CA LEU A 42 14.41 -0.80 14.59
C LEU A 42 13.96 0.54 13.99
N LEU A 43 13.08 1.24 14.72
CA LEU A 43 12.48 2.53 14.33
C LEU A 43 13.52 3.61 13.99
N HIS A 44 14.70 3.53 14.62
CA HIS A 44 15.79 4.50 14.43
C HIS A 44 16.56 4.28 13.12
N GLU A 45 16.42 3.13 12.47
CA GLU A 45 17.10 2.80 11.21
C GLU A 45 16.32 3.34 10.01
N VAL A 46 16.03 4.64 10.01
CA VAL A 46 15.28 5.34 8.95
C VAL A 46 15.85 5.08 7.55
N LYS A 47 17.15 4.77 7.46
CA LYS A 47 17.81 4.35 6.22
C LYS A 47 17.26 3.03 5.65
N LYS A 48 16.91 2.05 6.51
CA LYS A 48 16.41 0.73 6.09
C LYS A 48 15.03 0.79 5.46
N PHE A 49 14.20 1.77 5.82
CA PHE A 49 12.86 1.97 5.25
C PHE A 49 12.70 3.28 4.47
N ASN A 50 13.83 3.90 4.07
CA ASN A 50 13.83 5.12 3.28
C ASN A 50 13.13 4.94 1.91
N PHE A 51 13.08 3.71 1.39
CA PHE A 51 12.33 3.40 0.17
C PHE A 51 10.82 3.65 0.33
N ILE A 52 10.26 3.46 1.53
CA ILE A 52 8.84 3.75 1.84
C ILE A 52 8.61 5.27 1.81
N ARG A 53 9.55 6.04 2.38
CA ARG A 53 9.52 7.51 2.30
C ARG A 53 9.58 7.98 0.86
N VAL A 54 10.44 7.40 0.03
CA VAL A 54 10.52 7.75 -1.39
C VAL A 54 9.20 7.43 -2.10
N ALA A 55 8.58 6.28 -1.84
CA ALA A 55 7.33 5.88 -2.48
C ALA A 55 6.12 6.77 -2.12
N HIS A 56 6.06 7.26 -0.87
CA HIS A 56 4.90 8.01 -0.37
C HIS A 56 5.10 9.54 -0.37
N ILE A 57 6.32 10.02 -0.09
CA ILE A 57 6.62 11.45 0.10
C ILE A 57 7.32 12.05 -1.11
N ASN A 58 8.38 11.42 -1.62
CA ASN A 58 9.13 11.96 -2.75
C ASN A 58 8.39 11.61 -4.05
N ALA A 59 7.62 12.55 -4.57
CA ALA A 59 7.03 12.44 -5.90
C ALA A 59 8.13 12.36 -6.97
N ARG A 60 8.64 11.15 -7.26
CA ARG A 60 9.43 10.89 -8.46
C ARG A 60 8.73 9.78 -9.24
N GLY A 61 7.82 10.22 -10.11
CA GLY A 61 7.13 9.38 -11.10
C GLY A 61 5.62 9.58 -11.14
N VAL A 62 5.17 10.59 -11.89
CA VAL A 62 3.85 10.69 -12.56
C VAL A 62 2.60 10.36 -11.69
N ALA A 63 2.24 11.25 -10.77
CA ALA A 63 0.83 11.48 -10.38
C ALA A 63 0.73 12.72 -9.47
N VAL A 64 1.00 13.89 -10.05
CA VAL A 64 0.33 15.10 -9.57
C VAL A 64 -1.08 15.04 -10.15
N ILE A 65 -2.01 14.43 -9.41
CA ILE A 65 -3.43 14.73 -9.63
C ILE A 65 -3.73 15.88 -8.68
N GLY A 66 -3.42 17.08 -9.17
CA GLY A 66 -4.03 18.30 -8.69
C GLY A 66 -5.52 18.25 -9.03
N SER A 67 -6.35 18.70 -8.10
CA SER A 67 -7.77 18.90 -8.34
C SER A 67 -7.99 19.87 -9.50
N SER A 68 -8.93 19.48 -10.38
CA SER A 68 -9.70 20.32 -11.30
C SER A 68 -8.97 20.98 -12.47
N ALA A 69 -9.13 20.41 -13.68
CA ALA A 69 -9.80 21.06 -14.82
C ALA A 69 -9.54 20.25 -16.10
N ASN A 70 -10.60 20.10 -16.90
CA ASN A 70 -10.59 19.46 -18.21
C ASN A 70 -9.58 20.12 -19.16
N VAL A 71 -8.60 19.36 -19.67
CA VAL A 71 -8.08 19.50 -21.03
C VAL A 71 -7.33 18.22 -21.39
N GLY A 72 -7.71 17.63 -22.52
CA GLY A 72 -7.21 16.35 -22.99
C GLY A 72 -5.73 16.41 -23.36
N PHE A 73 -4.98 15.42 -22.90
CA PHE A 73 -3.78 14.96 -23.59
C PHE A 73 -3.60 13.46 -23.29
N SER A 74 -3.62 12.68 -24.35
CA SER A 74 -3.53 11.22 -24.33
C SER A 74 -2.18 10.76 -23.76
N LYS A 75 -2.19 10.29 -22.51
CA LYS A 75 -1.24 9.30 -22.03
C LYS A 75 -2.02 8.21 -21.34
N SER A 76 -1.87 6.99 -21.83
CA SER A 76 -2.47 5.78 -21.28
C SER A 76 -2.06 5.64 -19.82
N VAL A 77 -2.90 6.16 -18.93
CA VAL A 77 -2.95 5.74 -17.54
C VAL A 77 -3.31 4.27 -17.61
N GLN A 78 -2.31 3.40 -17.47
CA GLN A 78 -2.56 2.06 -16.95
C GLN A 78 -3.24 2.29 -15.60
N LYS A 79 -4.58 2.31 -15.63
CA LYS A 79 -5.38 1.95 -14.48
C LYS A 79 -4.79 0.61 -14.07
N CYS A 80 -3.99 0.59 -13.01
CA CYS A 80 -3.87 -0.59 -12.19
C CYS A 80 -5.29 -0.88 -11.74
N LYS A 81 -6.03 -1.63 -12.58
CA LYS A 81 -7.18 -2.39 -12.16
C LYS A 81 -6.61 -3.22 -11.02
N HIS A 82 -6.82 -2.80 -9.78
CA HIS A 82 -6.59 -3.64 -8.63
C HIS A 82 -7.35 -4.91 -8.95
N SER A 83 -6.63 -5.95 -9.38
CA SER A 83 -7.26 -7.24 -9.61
C SER A 83 -7.87 -7.62 -8.26
N PRO A 84 -9.15 -8.00 -8.21
CA PRO A 84 -9.80 -8.27 -6.95
C PRO A 84 -8.94 -9.23 -6.13
N GLU A 85 -8.70 -8.91 -4.86
CA GLU A 85 -7.86 -9.72 -3.98
C GLU A 85 -8.35 -11.17 -3.95
N ILE A 86 -7.46 -12.11 -3.64
CA ILE A 86 -7.80 -13.54 -3.55
C ILE A 86 -8.69 -13.78 -2.34
N CYS A 87 -9.79 -14.51 -2.53
CA CYS A 87 -10.69 -14.87 -1.47
C CYS A 87 -10.04 -15.90 -0.54
N ARG A 88 -9.58 -15.44 0.64
CA ARG A 88 -9.04 -16.35 1.66
C ARG A 88 -10.10 -17.35 2.12
N ASN A 89 -11.35 -16.92 2.30
CA ASN A 89 -12.44 -17.82 2.73
C ASN A 89 -12.70 -18.95 1.73
N TRP A 90 -12.55 -18.70 0.43
CA TRP A 90 -12.67 -19.76 -0.58
C TRP A 90 -11.53 -20.77 -0.44
N ASN A 91 -10.30 -20.29 -0.22
CA ASN A 91 -9.13 -21.14 0.02
C ASN A 91 -9.25 -22.02 1.29
N PHE A 92 -10.12 -21.65 2.24
CA PHE A 92 -10.45 -22.45 3.42
C PHE A 92 -11.84 -23.11 3.35
N ARG A 93 -12.42 -23.27 2.14
CA ARG A 93 -13.75 -23.87 1.90
C ARG A 93 -14.90 -23.27 2.75
N SER A 94 -14.76 -22.00 3.14
CA SER A 94 -15.69 -21.27 4.01
C SER A 94 -16.37 -20.07 3.31
N CYS A 95 -16.19 -19.91 1.99
CA CYS A 95 -16.88 -18.87 1.23
C CYS A 95 -18.31 -19.31 0.86
N THR A 96 -19.32 -18.63 1.39
CA THR A 96 -20.74 -18.90 1.14
C THR A 96 -21.38 -17.94 0.13
N ARG A 97 -20.63 -16.95 -0.36
CA ARG A 97 -21.13 -15.91 -1.27
C ARG A 97 -21.26 -16.47 -2.69
N LYS A 98 -22.48 -16.44 -3.25
CA LYS A 98 -22.76 -16.82 -4.65
C LYS A 98 -22.04 -15.92 -5.66
N LYS A 99 -21.91 -14.62 -5.36
CA LYS A 99 -21.13 -13.64 -6.12
C LYS A 99 -20.07 -13.03 -5.20
N CYS A 100 -18.90 -13.66 -5.15
CA CYS A 100 -17.80 -13.15 -4.34
C CYS A 100 -17.11 -11.98 -5.05
N ILE A 101 -16.88 -10.89 -4.31
CA ILE A 101 -16.13 -9.72 -4.80
C ILE A 101 -14.62 -10.02 -4.94
N PHE A 102 -14.17 -11.12 -4.34
CA PHE A 102 -12.79 -11.58 -4.31
C PHE A 102 -12.60 -12.76 -5.27
N ARG A 103 -11.38 -12.95 -5.78
CA ARG A 103 -11.08 -14.03 -6.74
C ARG A 103 -11.02 -15.39 -6.06
N HIS A 104 -11.75 -16.36 -6.60
CA HIS A 104 -11.69 -17.77 -6.20
C HIS A 104 -10.56 -18.48 -6.95
N VAL A 105 -9.33 -18.23 -6.50
CA VAL A 105 -8.11 -18.86 -7.01
C VAL A 105 -7.22 -19.27 -5.84
N CYS A 106 -6.39 -20.29 -6.05
CA CYS A 106 -5.44 -20.76 -5.06
C CYS A 106 -4.47 -19.65 -4.68
N ILE A 107 -4.29 -19.42 -3.38
CA ILE A 107 -3.35 -18.39 -2.90
C ILE A 107 -1.89 -18.76 -3.20
N HIS A 108 -1.58 -20.04 -3.36
CA HIS A 108 -0.22 -20.54 -3.59
C HIS A 108 0.16 -20.53 -5.08
N CYS A 109 -0.67 -21.11 -5.95
CA CYS A 109 -0.36 -21.28 -7.38
C CYS A 109 -1.23 -20.43 -8.33
N GLY A 110 -2.28 -19.76 -7.82
CA GLY A 110 -3.18 -18.95 -8.64
C GLY A 110 -4.19 -19.74 -9.50
N SER A 111 -4.23 -21.08 -9.37
CA SER A 111 -5.19 -21.93 -10.10
C SER A 111 -6.62 -21.80 -9.56
N ALA A 112 -7.62 -21.81 -10.44
CA ALA A 112 -9.04 -21.80 -10.04
C ALA A 112 -9.58 -23.22 -9.72
N ASN A 113 -8.79 -24.26 -9.97
CA ASN A 113 -9.26 -25.65 -9.92
C ASN A 113 -9.28 -26.22 -8.49
N HIS A 114 -8.50 -25.66 -7.58
CA HIS A 114 -8.38 -26.15 -6.21
C HIS A 114 -8.20 -25.01 -5.20
N VAL A 115 -8.53 -25.30 -3.94
CA VAL A 115 -8.28 -24.41 -2.80
C VAL A 115 -6.86 -24.59 -2.27
N ALA A 116 -6.32 -23.63 -1.52
CA ALA A 116 -4.95 -23.70 -0.96
C ALA A 116 -4.58 -25.02 -0.27
N ARG A 117 -5.54 -25.68 0.40
CA ARG A 117 -5.33 -26.97 1.08
C ARG A 117 -5.10 -28.16 0.14
N GLU A 118 -5.47 -28.03 -1.12
CA GLU A 118 -5.39 -29.05 -2.17
C GLU A 118 -4.40 -28.65 -3.26
N CYS A 119 -3.50 -27.73 -2.94
CA CYS A 119 -2.45 -27.25 -3.82
C CYS A 119 -1.24 -28.17 -3.82
#